data_AF-A0A850T5Y6-F1
#
_entry.id   AF-A0A850T5Y6-F1
#
_cell.length_a   1.000
_cell.length_b   1.000
_cell.length_c   1.000
_cell.angle_alpha   90.00
_cell.angle_beta   90.00
_cell.angle_gamma   90.00
#
_symmetry.space_group_name_H-M   'P 1'
#
loop_
_entity.id
_entity.type
_entity.pdbx_description
1 polymer ?
#
loop_
_entity_poly.entity_id
_entity_poly.type
_entity_poly.pdbx_seq_one_letter_code
_entity_poly.pdbx_strand_id
1 'polypeptide(L)' 'MIKQAIRNNLKTVLNQVVEDADDTIITRRDSEDAVVMSLEAFNSFMETFYL' A
#
# COMPACT_ATOMS: atom_id res chain seq x y z
N MET A 1 13.22 13.68 19.98
CA MET A 1 11.79 13.64 19.57
C MET A 1 11.54 13.73 18.05
N ILE A 2 12.56 13.60 17.17
CA ILE A 2 12.37 13.73 15.70
C ILE A 2 12.50 12.38 14.96
N LYS A 3 13.22 11.38 15.52
CA LYS A 3 13.35 10.04 14.90
C LYS A 3 12.06 9.22 14.82
N GLN A 4 11.02 9.57 15.58
CA GLN A 4 9.77 8.82 15.63
C GLN A 4 8.77 9.22 14.53
N ALA A 5 8.86 10.44 13.97
CA ALA A 5 7.92 10.93 12.96
C ALA A 5 7.98 10.16 11.63
N ILE A 6 9.17 9.65 11.27
CA ILE A 6 9.39 8.94 10.00
C ILE A 6 8.95 7.47 10.09
N ARG A 7 8.98 6.85 11.27
CA ARG A 7 8.56 5.44 11.44
C ARG A 7 7.05 5.26 11.61
N ASN A 8 6.28 6.33 11.74
CA ASN A 8 4.85 6.27 11.97
C ASN A 8 3.99 6.42 10.70
N ASN A 9 4.56 6.85 9.57
CA ASN A 9 3.76 7.08 8.35
C ASN A 9 3.40 5.78 7.61
N LEU A 10 4.28 4.77 7.60
CA LEU A 10 4.01 3.53 6.88
C LEU A 10 2.84 2.76 7.49
N LYS A 11 2.74 2.73 8.82
CA LYS A 11 1.62 2.06 9.50
C LYS A 11 0.28 2.73 9.18
N THR A 12 0.24 4.07 9.16
CA THR A 12 -0.98 4.81 8.81
C THR A 12 -1.40 4.52 7.37
N VAL A 13 -0.47 4.53 6.42
CA VAL A 13 -0.76 4.22 5.02
C VAL A 13 -1.29 2.78 4.87
N LEU A 14 -0.69 1.80 5.55
CA LEU A 14 -1.16 0.42 5.51
C LEU A 14 -2.57 0.27 6.11
N ASN A 15 -2.87 0.99 7.20
CA ASN A 15 -4.20 0.98 7.79
C ASN A 15 -5.25 1.60 6.85
N GLN A 16 -4.94 2.74 6.22
CA GLN A 16 -5.84 3.41 5.27
C GLN A 16 -6.13 2.53 4.05
N VAL A 17 -5.09 1.92 3.46
CA VAL A 17 -5.25 0.99 2.33
C VAL A 17 -6.18 -0.19 2.65
N VAL A 18 -6.13 -0.69 3.88
CA VAL A 18 -7.00 -1.78 4.32
C VAL A 18 -8.42 -1.28 4.64
N GLU A 19 -8.55 -0.12 5.29
CA GLU A 19 -9.85 0.45 5.70
C GLU A 19 -10.66 0.96 4.50
N ASP A 20 -10.00 1.63 3.55
CA ASP A 20 -10.66 2.25 2.40
C ASP A 20 -10.84 1.27 1.23
N ALA A 21 -10.29 0.05 1.33
CA ALA A 21 -10.23 -0.96 0.27
C ALA A 21 -9.69 -0.41 -1.08
N ASP A 22 -8.79 0.57 -0.99
CA ASP A 22 -8.24 1.32 -2.12
C ASP A 22 -6.74 1.04 -2.27
N ASP A 23 -6.17 1.22 -3.46
CA ASP A 23 -4.74 1.08 -3.71
C ASP A 23 -4.00 2.42 -3.66
N THR A 24 -2.75 2.39 -3.24
CA THR A 24 -1.90 3.57 -3.12
C THR A 24 -0.62 3.39 -3.93
N ILE A 25 -0.34 4.35 -4.81
CA ILE A 25 0.92 4.41 -5.55
C ILE A 25 1.96 5.18 -4.72
N ILE A 26 3.08 4.52 -4.44
CA ILE A 26 4.26 5.10 -3.82
C ILE A 26 5.24 5.50 -4.92
N THR A 27 5.33 6.80 -5.18
CA THR A 27 6.37 7.36 -6.06
C THR A 27 7.70 7.49 -5.33
N ARG A 28 8.77 6.96 -5.93
CA ARG A 28 10.11 6.94 -5.31
C ARG A 28 11.10 7.75 -6.15
N ARG A 29 11.96 8.52 -5.50
CA ARG A 29 12.84 9.49 -6.19
C ARG A 29 13.89 8.83 -7.09
N ASP A 30 14.43 7.69 -6.67
CA ASP A 30 15.58 7.04 -7.31
C ASP A 30 15.30 5.55 -7.61
N SER A 31 14.03 5.18 -7.77
CA SER A 31 13.59 3.81 -8.06
C SER A 31 12.19 3.81 -8.66
N GLU A 32 11.78 2.70 -9.25
CA GLU A 32 10.45 2.53 -9.84
C GLU A 32 9.31 2.77 -8.85
N ASP A 33 8.12 3.08 -9.34
CA ASP A 33 6.95 3.22 -8.47
C ASP A 33 6.51 1.87 -7.91
N ALA A 34 5.84 1.88 -6.75
CA ALA A 34 5.30 0.68 -6.13
C ALA A 34 3.83 0.87 -5.77
N VAL A 35 3.02 -0.16 -5.94
CA VAL A 35 1.62 -0.16 -5.50
C VAL A 35 1.52 -0.86 -4.14
N VAL A 36 0.74 -0.29 -3.23
CA VAL A 36 0.32 -0.90 -1.97
C VAL A 36 -1.19 -1.05 -2.00
N MET A 37 -1.68 -2.26 -1.79
CA MET A 37 -3.11 -2.57 -1.78
C MET A 37 -3.41 -3.62 -0.72
N SER A 38 -4.68 -3.80 -0.35
CA SER A 38 -5.07 -4.85 0.58
C SER A 38 -4.82 -6.24 -0.04
N LEU A 39 -4.50 -7.23 0.81
CA LEU A 39 -4.31 -8.61 0.35
C LEU A 39 -5.58 -9.17 -0.29
N GLU A 40 -6.75 -8.78 0.22
CA GLU A 40 -8.05 -9.17 -0.32
C GLU A 40 -8.22 -8.67 -1.77
N ALA A 41 -7.93 -7.39 -2.01
CA ALA A 41 -8.01 -6.81 -3.35
C ALA A 41 -7.00 -7.48 -4.31
N PHE A 42 -5.77 -7.75 -3.85
CA PHE A 42 -4.79 -8.50 -4.63
C PHE A 42 -5.31 -9.90 -5.02
N ASN A 43 -5.85 -10.65 -4.06
CA ASN A 43 -6.38 -11.99 -4.33
C ASN A 43 -7.57 -11.95 -5.31
N SER A 44 -8.49 -10.99 -5.16
CA SER A 44 -9.63 -10.81 -6.07
C SER A 44 -9.20 -10.53 -7.52
N PHE A 45 -8.16 -9.70 -7.71
CA PHE A 45 -7.58 -9.48 -9.04
C PHE A 45 -6.94 -10.75 -9.58
N MET A 46 -6.15 -11.45 -8.78
CA MET A 46 -5.52 -12.70 -9.22
C MET A 46 -6.55 -13.76 -9.58
N GLU A 47 -7.62 -13.93 -8.79
CA GLU A 47 -8.73 -14.82 -9.12
C GLU A 47 -9.36 -14.47 -10.47
N THR A 48 -9.55 -13.18 -10.76
CA THR A 48 -10.05 -12.71 -12.06
C THR A 48 -9.07 -13.02 -13.21
N PHE A 49 -7.76 -12.93 -12.97
CA PHE A 49 -6.74 -13.24 -13.98
C PHE A 49 -6.50 -14.74 -14.21
N TYR A 50 -6.85 -15.58 -13.23
CA TYR A 50 -6.70 -17.03 -13.32
C TYR A 50 -7.97 -17.75 -13.83
N LEU A 51 -9.01 -16.99 -14.18
CA LEU A 51 -10.23 -17.46 -14.87
C LEU A 51 -10.10 -17.30 -16.39
#